data_AF-A0A1S1TB06-F1
#
_entry.id   AF-A0A1S1TB06-F1
#
_cell.length_a   1.000
_cell.length_b   1.000
_cell.length_c   1.000
_cell.angle_alpha   90.00
_cell.angle_beta   90.00
_cell.angle_gamma   90.00
#
_symmetry.space_group_name_H-M   'P 1'
#
loop_
_entity.id
_entity.type
_entity.pdbx_description
1 polymer ?
#
loop_
_entity_poly.entity_id
_entity_poly.type
_entity_poly.pdbx_seq_one_letter_code
_entity_poly.pdbx_strand_id
1 'polypeptide(L)'
;MSEIVCFEAGQVCGRKGCDGIIQQHSSDSGCSCHINPPCSFCTTPREYCEACGWDAADDLVVEAEGTVYFAPIPFVEKVRRVLDPSKIDYTISMHSNSSQKVEGVYPPETTRAEVEARVKGTFGGRFERFGGGKFTYIAYTD
;
A
#
# COMPACT_ATOMS: atom_id res chain seq x y z
N MET A 1 23.86 -4.19 -9.25
CA MET A 1 23.31 -2.94 -9.80
C MET A 1 21.91 -2.82 -9.24
N SER A 2 21.66 -1.82 -8.40
CA SER A 2 20.30 -1.55 -7.90
C SER A 2 19.44 -1.11 -9.09
N GLU A 3 18.45 -1.91 -9.46
CA GLU A 3 17.42 -1.49 -10.41
C GLU A 3 16.69 -0.27 -9.80
N ILE A 4 16.84 0.90 -10.43
CA ILE A 4 16.13 2.10 -9.99
C ILE A 4 14.68 1.94 -10.44
N VAL A 5 13.79 1.72 -9.46
CA VAL A 5 12.36 1.64 -9.69
C VAL A 5 11.76 3.03 -9.53
N CYS A 6 11.15 3.55 -10.59
CA CYS A 6 10.51 4.86 -10.60
C CYS A 6 9.01 4.76 -10.29
N PHE A 7 8.37 5.85 -9.89
CA PHE A 7 6.94 5.86 -9.53
C PHE A 7 6.15 7.00 -10.15
N GLU A 8 6.79 7.97 -10.78
CA GLU A 8 6.13 9.17 -11.29
C GLU A 8 5.86 9.07 -12.79
N ALA A 9 4.75 9.68 -13.24
CA ALA A 9 4.43 9.76 -14.65
C ALA A 9 5.54 10.46 -15.46
N GLY A 10 5.86 9.91 -16.62
CA GLY A 10 6.96 10.36 -17.48
C GLY A 10 8.33 9.74 -17.16
N GLN A 11 8.48 9.02 -16.04
CA GLN A 11 9.72 8.28 -15.73
C GLN A 11 9.72 6.88 -16.36
N VAL A 12 10.92 6.33 -16.58
CA VAL A 12 11.12 4.93 -16.99
C VAL A 12 10.78 4.02 -15.81
N CYS A 13 9.95 3.01 -16.04
CA CYS A 13 9.36 2.16 -15.02
C CYS A 13 10.40 1.45 -14.13
N GLY A 14 11.37 0.76 -14.74
CA GLY A 14 12.44 0.05 -14.04
C GLY A 14 12.02 -1.21 -13.26
N ARG A 15 10.73 -1.59 -13.25
CA ARG A 15 10.27 -2.83 -12.59
C ARG A 15 10.65 -4.05 -13.40
N LYS A 16 11.44 -4.95 -12.79
CA LYS A 16 11.88 -6.20 -13.44
C LYS A 16 12.56 -5.93 -14.80
N GLY A 17 13.38 -4.88 -14.87
CA GLY A 17 13.98 -4.42 -16.12
C GLY A 17 13.02 -3.84 -17.17
N CYS A 18 11.82 -3.39 -16.78
CA CYS A 18 10.87 -2.78 -17.71
C CYS A 18 11.32 -1.37 -18.15
N ASP A 19 11.52 -1.19 -19.46
CA ASP A 19 11.88 0.08 -20.09
C ASP A 19 10.66 0.94 -20.48
N GLY A 20 9.44 0.56 -20.06
CA GLY A 20 8.22 1.30 -20.33
C GLY A 20 8.17 2.66 -19.63
N ILE A 21 7.38 3.58 -20.17
CA ILE A 21 7.14 4.89 -19.54
C ILE A 21 5.90 4.81 -18.65
N ILE A 22 6.01 5.35 -17.43
CA ILE A 22 4.87 5.47 -16.52
C ILE A 22 3.92 6.53 -17.05
N GLN A 23 2.66 6.17 -17.20
CA GLN A 23 1.56 7.06 -17.56
C GLN A 23 0.67 7.31 -16.34
N GLN A 24 -0.31 8.19 -16.48
CA GLN A 24 -1.26 8.51 -15.42
C GLN A 24 -2.68 8.40 -15.95
N HIS A 25 -3.54 7.70 -15.21
CA HIS A 25 -4.95 7.58 -15.55
C HIS A 25 -5.59 8.97 -15.57
N SER A 26 -6.35 9.25 -16.64
CA SER A 26 -7.30 10.36 -16.63
C SER A 26 -8.34 10.07 -15.56
N SER A 27 -8.54 11.01 -14.63
CA SER A 27 -9.57 10.88 -13.62
C SER A 27 -10.89 11.43 -14.16
N ASP A 28 -11.95 10.63 -14.10
CA ASP A 28 -13.30 11.07 -14.45
C ASP A 28 -13.92 11.99 -13.38
N SER A 29 -13.28 12.10 -12.21
CA SER A 29 -13.68 12.99 -11.11
C SER A 29 -12.91 14.31 -11.17
N GLY A 30 -13.55 15.40 -10.72
CA GLY A 30 -12.92 16.70 -10.57
C GLY A 30 -12.32 16.92 -9.18
N CYS A 31 -11.32 17.80 -9.08
CA CYS A 31 -10.77 18.23 -7.80
C CYS A 31 -11.85 18.94 -6.97
N SER A 32 -12.10 18.44 -5.76
CA SER A 32 -13.08 18.99 -4.80
C SER A 32 -12.42 19.46 -3.51
N CYS A 33 -11.13 19.76 -3.55
CA CYS A 33 -10.33 20.02 -2.36
C CYS A 33 -10.74 21.32 -1.62
N HIS A 34 -11.54 22.20 -2.24
CA HIS A 34 -12.16 23.34 -1.54
C HIS A 34 -13.37 22.95 -0.69
N ILE A 35 -14.01 21.83 -0.97
CA ILE A 35 -15.20 21.35 -0.23
C ILE A 35 -14.79 20.26 0.77
N ASN A 36 -13.90 19.37 0.36
CA ASN A 36 -13.46 18.25 1.18
C ASN A 36 -11.96 17.97 0.98
N PRO A 37 -11.07 18.78 1.59
CA PRO A 37 -9.64 18.51 1.62
C PRO A 37 -9.28 17.45 2.68
N PRO A 38 -8.39 16.48 2.37
CA PRO A 38 -7.85 16.19 1.05
C PRO A 38 -8.85 15.41 0.18
N CYS A 39 -8.98 15.77 -1.09
CA CYS A 39 -9.92 15.15 -2.03
C CYS A 39 -9.28 13.95 -2.76
N SER A 40 -10.07 12.90 -3.04
CA SER A 40 -9.60 11.66 -3.70
C SER A 40 -8.91 11.90 -5.04
N PHE A 41 -9.36 12.89 -5.82
CA PHE A 41 -8.67 13.29 -7.05
C PHE A 41 -7.18 13.63 -6.82
N CYS A 42 -6.85 14.27 -5.69
CA CYS A 42 -5.49 14.69 -5.36
C CYS A 42 -4.70 13.62 -4.60
N THR A 43 -5.36 12.72 -3.87
CA THR A 43 -4.69 11.74 -3.00
C THR A 43 -4.70 10.32 -3.52
N THR A 44 -5.57 9.98 -4.46
CA THR A 44 -5.59 8.66 -5.08
C THR A 44 -4.44 8.55 -6.09
N PRO A 45 -3.51 7.58 -5.95
CA PRO A 45 -2.50 7.29 -6.95
C PRO A 45 -3.14 6.91 -8.29
N ARG A 46 -2.54 7.34 -9.39
CA ARG A 46 -3.09 7.15 -10.75
C ARG A 46 -2.06 6.66 -11.76
N GLU A 47 -0.84 6.45 -11.30
CA GLU A 47 0.29 6.08 -12.14
C GLU A 47 0.19 4.61 -12.55
N TYR A 48 0.44 4.32 -13.83
CA TYR A 48 0.41 2.96 -14.35
C TYR A 48 1.44 2.79 -15.47
N CYS A 49 1.84 1.55 -15.76
CA CYS A 49 2.74 1.23 -16.85
C CYS A 49 2.09 0.19 -17.76
N GLU A 50 1.75 0.58 -18.99
CA GLU A 50 1.16 -0.31 -20.00
C GLU A 50 2.08 -1.47 -20.39
N ALA A 51 3.40 -1.25 -20.36
CA ALA A 51 4.38 -2.22 -20.83
C ALA A 51 4.48 -3.45 -19.90
N CYS A 52 4.40 -3.25 -18.58
CA CYS A 52 4.48 -4.35 -17.60
C CYS A 52 3.17 -4.60 -16.83
N GLY A 53 2.13 -3.79 -17.07
CA GLY A 53 0.84 -3.88 -16.39
C GLY A 53 0.87 -3.46 -14.92
N TRP A 54 1.87 -2.69 -14.49
CA TRP A 54 1.90 -2.14 -13.14
C TRP A 54 0.87 -1.01 -12.98
N ASP A 55 0.17 -0.97 -11.85
CA ASP A 55 -0.76 0.10 -11.49
C ASP A 55 -0.54 0.50 -10.02
N ALA A 56 -0.36 1.80 -9.78
CA ALA A 56 -0.12 2.35 -8.45
C ALA A 56 -1.34 2.20 -7.53
N ALA A 57 -2.56 2.12 -8.09
CA ALA A 57 -3.76 1.88 -7.31
C ALA A 57 -3.79 0.45 -6.71
N ASP A 58 -3.04 -0.48 -7.30
CA ASP A 58 -2.93 -1.85 -6.82
C ASP A 58 -1.86 -2.03 -5.73
N ASP A 59 -0.87 -1.13 -5.65
CA ASP A 59 0.16 -1.21 -4.63
C ASP A 59 -0.40 -0.81 -3.27
N LEU A 60 -0.30 -1.73 -2.30
CA LEU A 60 -0.43 -1.37 -0.89
C LEU A 60 0.86 -0.68 -0.49
N VAL A 61 0.90 0.64 -0.69
CA VAL A 61 2.02 1.50 -0.27
C VAL A 61 1.76 1.98 1.14
N VAL A 62 2.72 1.72 2.02
CA VAL A 62 2.70 2.17 3.40
C VAL A 62 3.84 3.16 3.62
N GLU A 63 3.63 4.12 4.52
CA GLU A 63 4.75 4.91 5.04
C GLU A 63 5.59 4.00 5.94
N ALA A 64 6.87 3.87 5.64
CA ALA A 64 7.86 3.18 6.46
C ALA A 64 8.89 4.17 6.99
N GLU A 65 9.53 3.83 8.10
CA GLU A 65 10.66 4.60 8.63
C GLU A 65 11.87 4.43 7.71
N GLY A 66 12.37 5.56 7.23
CA GLY A 66 13.56 5.68 6.40
C GLY A 66 14.78 6.06 7.23
N THR A 67 15.62 6.93 6.69
CA THR A 67 16.83 7.36 7.39
C THR A 67 16.46 8.19 8.63
N VAL A 68 17.09 7.87 9.76
CA VAL A 68 17.00 8.68 10.98
C VAL A 68 18.11 9.72 10.95
N TYR A 69 17.71 10.99 10.88
CA TYR A 69 18.62 12.13 10.96
C TYR A 69 18.65 12.62 12.41
N PHE A 70 19.84 12.75 12.99
CA PHE A 70 20.00 13.04 14.42
C PHE A 70 20.20 14.52 14.76
N ALA A 71 20.36 15.42 13.79
CA ALA A 71 20.66 16.84 14.06
C ALA A 71 20.10 17.79 13.00
N PRO A 72 19.74 19.04 13.37
CA PRO A 72 19.71 19.62 14.73
C PRO A 72 18.46 19.22 15.55
N ILE A 73 17.42 18.70 14.89
CA ILE A 73 16.24 18.10 15.52
C ILE A 73 16.14 16.69 14.95
N PRO A 74 16.05 15.64 15.79
CA PRO A 74 15.93 14.29 15.27
C PRO A 74 14.65 14.16 14.45
N PHE A 75 14.78 13.71 13.21
CA PHE A 75 13.63 13.40 12.37
C PHE A 75 13.84 12.08 11.66
N VAL A 76 12.76 11.33 11.53
CA VAL A 76 12.70 10.09 10.76
C VAL A 76 12.10 10.44 9.41
N GLU A 77 12.86 10.23 8.35
CA GLU A 77 12.32 10.34 7.00
C GLU A 77 11.26 9.27 6.81
N LYS A 78 10.09 9.63 6.27
CA LYS A 78 9.08 8.65 5.89
C LYS A 78 9.31 8.26 4.44
N VAL A 79 9.58 6.99 4.20
CA VAL A 79 9.76 6.44 2.86
C VAL A 79 8.56 5.61 2.45
N ARG A 80 8.22 5.63 1.16
CA ARG A 80 7.19 4.76 0.59
C ARG A 80 7.71 3.32 0.56
N ARG A 81 6.97 2.40 1.17
CA ARG A 81 7.24 0.96 1.14
C ARG A 81 6.06 0.24 0.50
N VAL A 82 6.32 -0.48 -0.58
CA VAL A 82 5.37 -1.45 -1.13
C VAL A 82 5.41 -2.70 -0.24
N LEU A 83 4.24 -3.22 0.15
CA LEU A 83 4.17 -4.48 0.90
C LEU A 83 4.73 -5.64 0.08
N ASP A 84 5.49 -6.51 0.73
CA ASP A 84 6.24 -7.60 0.08
C ASP A 84 5.39 -8.88 -0.01
N PRO A 85 4.97 -9.31 -1.23
CA PRO A 85 4.09 -10.47 -1.40
C PRO A 85 4.79 -11.80 -1.14
N SER A 86 6.12 -11.84 -0.94
CA SER A 86 6.84 -13.07 -0.61
C SER A 86 6.66 -13.50 0.85
N LYS A 87 6.07 -12.65 1.69
CA LYS A 87 5.79 -12.91 3.10
C LYS A 87 4.41 -12.36 3.48
N ILE A 88 3.91 -12.77 4.65
CA ILE A 88 2.72 -12.15 5.23
C ILE A 88 3.12 -10.75 5.71
N ASP A 89 2.82 -9.75 4.89
CA ASP A 89 3.15 -8.36 5.13
C ASP A 89 1.89 -7.52 5.12
N TYR A 90 1.74 -6.61 6.09
CA TYR A 90 0.50 -5.89 6.28
C TYR A 90 0.70 -4.56 6.98
N THR A 91 -0.30 -3.71 6.85
CA THR A 91 -0.47 -2.48 7.62
C THR A 91 -1.74 -2.55 8.44
N ILE A 92 -1.75 -1.79 9.53
CA ILE A 92 -2.90 -1.64 10.40
C ILE A 92 -3.37 -0.19 10.30
N SER A 93 -4.63 -0.02 9.92
CA SER A 93 -5.32 1.26 9.88
C SER A 93 -6.48 1.28 10.89
N MET A 94 -6.85 2.48 11.31
CA MET A 94 -7.99 2.67 12.20
C MET A 94 -9.30 2.35 11.46
N HIS A 95 -10.17 1.54 12.06
CA HIS A 95 -11.47 1.19 11.48
C HIS A 95 -12.64 1.72 12.31
N SER A 96 -12.72 1.32 13.58
CA SER A 96 -13.69 1.86 14.54
C SER A 96 -13.08 1.94 15.94
N ASN A 97 -13.86 2.44 16.91
CA ASN A 97 -13.42 2.54 18.30
C ASN A 97 -13.03 1.20 18.94
N SER A 98 -13.48 0.07 18.40
CA SER A 98 -13.23 -1.28 18.92
C SER A 98 -12.75 -2.24 17.83
N SER A 99 -12.21 -1.70 16.73
CA SER A 99 -11.62 -2.55 15.70
C SER A 99 -10.55 -1.85 14.88
N GLN A 100 -9.61 -2.65 14.42
CA GLN A 100 -8.54 -2.26 13.53
C GLN A 100 -8.75 -2.94 12.17
N LYS A 101 -8.50 -2.21 11.09
CA LYS A 101 -8.48 -2.78 9.73
C LYS A 101 -7.05 -3.14 9.41
N VAL A 102 -6.85 -4.40 9.01
CA VAL A 102 -5.56 -4.95 8.63
C VAL A 102 -5.59 -5.25 7.14
N GLU A 103 -4.77 -4.57 6.37
CA GLU A 103 -4.68 -4.72 4.92
C GLU A 103 -3.29 -5.22 4.57
N GLY A 104 -3.20 -6.27 3.76
CA GLY A 104 -1.92 -6.90 3.49
C GLY A 104 -1.88 -7.83 2.30
N VAL A 105 -0.68 -8.38 2.09
CA VAL A 105 -0.33 -9.34 1.06
C VAL A 105 0.15 -10.64 1.70
N TYR A 106 0.03 -11.74 0.96
CA TYR A 106 0.51 -13.05 1.39
C TYR A 106 1.00 -13.86 0.19
N PRO A 107 2.00 -14.75 0.39
CA PRO A 107 2.50 -15.58 -0.70
C PRO A 107 1.46 -16.66 -1.07
N PRO A 108 1.45 -17.15 -2.32
CA PRO A 108 0.41 -18.03 -2.84
C PRO A 108 0.20 -19.32 -2.04
N GLU A 109 1.24 -19.84 -1.40
CA GLU A 109 1.18 -21.03 -0.56
C GLU A 109 0.56 -20.80 0.84
N THR A 110 0.34 -19.55 1.26
CA THR A 110 -0.16 -19.27 2.61
C THR A 110 -1.67 -19.50 2.71
N THR A 111 -2.06 -20.25 3.73
CA THR A 111 -3.46 -20.52 4.05
C THR A 111 -4.11 -19.38 4.81
N ARG A 112 -5.44 -19.28 4.70
CA ARG A 112 -6.23 -18.30 5.45
C ARG A 112 -6.01 -18.39 6.97
N ALA A 113 -5.81 -19.59 7.50
CA ALA A 113 -5.58 -19.82 8.92
C ALA A 113 -4.23 -19.27 9.39
N GLU A 114 -3.18 -19.36 8.55
CA GLU A 114 -1.87 -18.79 8.85
C GLU A 114 -1.90 -17.27 8.84
N VAL A 115 -2.59 -16.66 7.86
CA VAL A 115 -2.82 -15.22 7.86
C VAL A 115 -3.58 -14.79 9.11
N GLU A 116 -4.68 -15.48 9.44
CA GLU A 116 -5.50 -15.17 10.62
C GLU A 116 -4.71 -15.26 11.93
N ALA A 117 -3.87 -16.29 12.08
CA ALA A 117 -3.02 -16.45 13.25
C ALA A 117 -2.07 -15.26 13.47
N ARG A 118 -1.69 -14.56 12.38
CA ARG A 118 -0.81 -13.39 12.41
C ARG A 118 -1.56 -12.09 12.68
N VAL A 119 -2.78 -11.93 12.17
CA VAL A 119 -3.50 -10.65 12.14
C VAL A 119 -4.69 -10.56 13.09
N LYS A 120 -5.05 -11.65 13.79
CA LYS A 120 -6.17 -11.65 14.72
C LYS A 120 -5.99 -10.60 15.83
N GLY A 121 -7.06 -9.89 16.15
CA GLY A 121 -7.12 -9.01 17.31
C GLY A 121 -7.25 -9.80 18.61
N THR A 122 -7.25 -9.10 19.75
CA THR A 122 -7.41 -9.69 21.09
C THR A 122 -8.66 -10.55 21.20
N PHE A 123 -9.76 -10.12 20.57
CA PHE A 123 -11.04 -10.83 20.55
C PHE A 123 -11.30 -11.58 19.23
N GLY A 124 -10.26 -11.82 18.44
CA GLY A 124 -10.38 -12.38 17.10
C GLY A 124 -10.71 -11.31 16.07
N GLY A 125 -11.59 -11.63 15.12
CA GLY A 125 -11.91 -10.76 14.00
C GLY A 125 -12.59 -11.50 12.86
N ARG A 126 -12.62 -10.86 11.68
CA ARG A 126 -13.19 -11.45 10.46
C ARG A 126 -12.45 -10.98 9.21
N PHE A 127 -12.39 -11.83 8.19
CA PHE A 127 -11.96 -11.39 6.86
C PHE A 127 -13.09 -10.65 6.15
N GLU A 128 -12.80 -9.45 5.67
CA GLU A 128 -13.64 -8.71 4.73
C GLU A 128 -13.33 -9.14 3.28
N ARG A 129 -12.04 -9.33 2.97
CA ARG A 129 -11.56 -9.81 1.67
C ARG A 129 -10.39 -10.77 1.85
N PHE A 130 -10.35 -11.84 1.05
CA PHE A 130 -9.23 -12.77 0.99
C PHE A 130 -9.17 -13.39 -0.42
N GLY A 131 -8.08 -13.15 -1.16
CA GLY A 131 -7.91 -13.72 -2.50
C GLY A 131 -6.91 -12.93 -3.35
N GLY A 132 -6.34 -13.58 -4.36
CA GLY A 132 -5.41 -12.94 -5.30
C GLY A 132 -4.12 -12.42 -4.65
N GLY A 133 -3.66 -13.07 -3.57
CA GLY A 133 -2.46 -12.66 -2.82
C GLY A 133 -2.65 -11.42 -1.94
N LYS A 134 -3.88 -10.91 -1.80
CA LYS A 134 -4.23 -9.75 -0.96
C LYS A 134 -5.35 -10.09 0.03
N PHE A 135 -5.33 -9.46 1.21
CA PHE A 135 -6.38 -9.64 2.22
C PHE A 135 -6.74 -8.33 2.93
N THR A 136 -7.97 -8.29 3.43
CA THR A 136 -8.48 -7.27 4.34
C THR A 136 -9.14 -7.99 5.52
N TYR A 137 -8.64 -7.75 6.73
CA TYR A 137 -9.13 -8.35 7.97
C TYR A 137 -9.55 -7.26 8.96
N ILE A 138 -10.69 -7.44 9.61
CA ILE A 138 -11.15 -6.57 10.69
C ILE A 138 -10.84 -7.27 12.00
N ALA A 139 -9.79 -6.81 12.68
CA ALA A 139 -9.35 -7.29 13.98
C ALA A 139 -10.17 -6.58 15.07
N TYR A 140 -10.81 -7.36 15.95
CA TYR A 140 -11.56 -6.80 17.07
C TYR A 140 -10.62 -6.50 18.24
N THR A 141 -10.64 -5.25 18.66
CA THR A 141 -9.85 -4.72 19.77
C THR A 141 -10.79 -4.16 20.85
N ASP A 142 -10.25 -3.90 22.03
CA ASP A 142 -10.99 -3.17 23.08
C ASP A 142 -11.22 -1.71 22.66
#